data_AF-A0A433UJD3-F1
#
_entry.id   AF-A0A433UJD3-F1
#
_cell.length_a   1.000
_cell.length_b   1.000
_cell.length_c   1.000
_cell.angle_alpha   90.00
_cell.angle_beta   90.00
_cell.angle_gamma   90.00
#
_symmetry.space_group_name_H-M   'P 1'
#
loop_
_entity.id
_entity.type
_entity.pdbx_description
1 polymer ?
#
loop_
_entity_poly.entity_id
_entity_poly.type
_entity_poly.pdbx_seq_one_letter_code
_entity_poly.pdbx_strand_id
1 'polypeptide(L)'
;MIKSFRNLALAIALILVGTLIFPDLAQAGELGGVDMGGYCTPMFGEAVLVEHTAWGWACHTRSGYEDIDVGAACRQQYSNPNAYARAKNPNDPYSWVCISD
;
A
#
# COMPACT_ATOMS: atom_id res chain seq x y z
N MET A 1 -12.46 2.32 -65.06
CA MET A 1 -13.41 2.71 -64.01
C MET A 1 -14.00 1.45 -63.40
N ILE A 2 -13.79 1.23 -62.08
CA ILE A 2 -14.72 0.61 -61.09
C ILE A 2 -15.11 -0.87 -61.36
N LYS A 3 -14.98 -1.89 -60.49
CA LYS A 3 -14.54 -2.13 -59.09
C LYS A 3 -14.47 -3.67 -58.92
N SER A 4 -13.62 -4.14 -57.99
CA SER A 4 -13.86 -5.17 -56.94
C SER A 4 -14.63 -6.46 -57.30
N PHE A 5 -14.22 -7.69 -56.97
CA PHE A 5 -13.96 -8.18 -55.61
C PHE A 5 -12.88 -9.27 -55.62
N ARG A 6 -11.71 -8.94 -55.06
CA ARG A 6 -10.73 -9.91 -54.58
C ARG A 6 -11.08 -10.18 -53.10
N ASN A 7 -11.03 -11.44 -52.66
CA ASN A 7 -10.49 -11.86 -51.36
C ASN A 7 -10.82 -13.34 -51.08
N LEU A 8 -10.04 -14.25 -51.66
CA LEU A 8 -9.66 -15.48 -50.96
C LEU A 8 -8.16 -15.36 -50.72
N ALA A 9 -7.77 -14.98 -49.51
CA ALA A 9 -6.39 -15.10 -49.07
C ALA A 9 -6.42 -15.88 -47.76
N LEU A 10 -5.81 -17.07 -47.83
CA LEU A 10 -5.68 -18.05 -46.78
C LEU A 10 -5.08 -17.45 -45.52
N ALA A 11 -5.62 -17.87 -44.37
CA ALA A 11 -5.02 -17.66 -43.07
C ALA A 11 -3.63 -18.32 -43.04
N ILE A 12 -2.59 -17.53 -42.78
CA ILE A 12 -1.28 -18.02 -42.38
C ILE A 12 -1.00 -17.42 -41.01
N ALA A 13 -1.15 -18.24 -39.98
CA ALA A 13 -0.75 -17.93 -38.62
C ALA A 13 0.80 -17.93 -38.55
N LEU A 14 1.38 -16.78 -38.23
CA LEU A 14 2.76 -16.64 -37.78
C LEU A 14 2.71 -16.01 -36.39
N ILE A 15 2.58 -16.85 -35.37
CA ILE A 15 2.77 -16.45 -33.97
C ILE A 15 4.28 -16.31 -33.78
N LEU A 16 4.80 -15.11 -34.08
CA LEU A 16 6.12 -14.73 -33.60
C LEU A 16 6.02 -14.60 -32.09
N VAL A 17 6.70 -15.52 -31.39
CA VAL A 17 6.89 -15.54 -29.94
C VAL A 17 7.71 -14.31 -29.55
N GLY A 18 7.04 -13.16 -29.47
CA GLY A 18 7.56 -11.97 -28.83
C GLY A 18 7.13 -12.02 -27.37
N THR A 19 8.03 -12.44 -26.48
CA THR A 19 7.87 -12.25 -25.04
C THR A 19 7.63 -10.77 -24.77
N LEU A 20 6.38 -10.39 -24.55
CA LEU A 20 6.04 -9.10 -23.99
C LEU A 20 6.60 -9.11 -22.56
N ILE A 21 7.81 -8.58 -22.40
CA ILE A 21 8.34 -8.21 -21.08
C ILE A 21 7.50 -7.00 -20.66
N PHE A 22 6.32 -7.26 -20.08
CA PHE A 22 5.67 -6.25 -19.29
C PHE A 22 6.62 -6.01 -18.09
N PRO A 23 7.10 -4.77 -17.87
CA PRO A 23 7.71 -4.48 -16.57
C PRO A 23 6.66 -4.82 -15.53
N ASP A 24 7.03 -5.65 -14.56
CA ASP A 24 6.22 -5.90 -13.38
C ASP A 24 5.89 -4.53 -12.81
N LEU A 25 4.61 -4.13 -12.88
CA LEU A 25 4.15 -2.92 -12.22
C LEU A 25 4.23 -3.26 -10.75
N ALA A 26 5.39 -3.03 -10.13
CA ALA A 26 5.69 -3.32 -8.74
C ALA A 26 4.46 -2.97 -7.91
N GLN A 27 3.70 -4.01 -7.60
CA GLN A 27 2.39 -3.85 -7.00
C GLN A 27 2.70 -3.77 -5.53
N ALA A 28 2.70 -2.55 -5.00
CA ALA A 28 2.95 -2.24 -3.59
C ALA A 28 2.45 -3.39 -2.71
N GLY A 29 3.37 -4.22 -2.23
CA GLY A 29 3.06 -5.41 -1.45
C GLY A 29 2.56 -4.97 -0.09
N GLU A 30 1.43 -5.51 0.35
CA GLU A 30 0.97 -5.33 1.73
C GLU A 30 1.86 -6.13 2.67
N LEU A 31 2.56 -5.41 3.55
CA LEU A 31 3.44 -5.99 4.56
C LEU A 31 2.65 -6.53 5.76
N GLY A 32 1.52 -5.88 6.07
CA GLY A 32 0.60 -6.25 7.15
C GLY A 32 0.02 -5.04 7.87
N GLY A 33 -0.55 -5.26 9.07
CA GLY A 33 -1.09 -4.18 9.92
C GLY A 33 0.01 -3.34 10.60
N VAL A 34 -0.40 -2.24 11.23
CA VAL A 34 0.48 -1.33 11.99
C VAL A 34 0.37 -1.58 13.49
N ASP A 35 1.51 -1.72 14.17
CA ASP A 35 1.62 -1.79 15.62
C ASP A 35 1.84 -0.37 16.20
N MET A 36 0.73 0.29 16.52
CA MET A 36 0.73 1.63 17.14
C MET A 36 1.42 1.61 18.51
N GLY A 37 1.21 0.55 19.30
CA GLY A 37 1.80 0.40 20.63
C GLY A 37 3.31 0.21 20.59
N GLY A 38 3.80 -0.56 19.62
CA GLY A 38 5.21 -0.74 19.33
C GLY A 38 5.94 0.55 18.99
N TYR A 39 5.26 1.49 18.31
CA TYR A 39 5.81 2.82 18.03
C TYR A 39 5.84 3.72 19.27
N CYS A 40 4.77 3.75 20.07
CA CYS A 40 4.67 4.64 21.24
C CYS A 40 5.54 4.21 22.43
N THR A 41 5.63 2.90 22.70
CA THR A 41 6.29 2.36 23.90
C THR A 41 7.73 2.85 24.13
N PRO A 42 8.62 2.86 23.13
CA PRO A 42 10.00 3.30 23.33
C PRO A 42 10.16 4.81 23.52
N MET A 43 9.22 5.64 23.07
CA MET A 43 9.37 7.11 23.06
C MET A 43 8.50 7.82 24.10
N PHE A 44 7.32 7.28 24.38
CA PHE A 44 6.26 7.99 25.09
C PHE A 44 5.61 7.13 26.17
N GLY A 45 5.11 5.95 25.80
CA GLY A 45 4.22 5.13 26.62
C GLY A 45 3.28 4.31 25.76
N GLU A 46 2.01 4.20 26.16
CA GLU A 46 1.01 3.41 25.42
C GLU A 46 0.41 4.17 24.23
N ALA A 47 -0.07 3.42 23.24
CA ALA A 47 -0.94 3.95 22.19
C ALA A 47 -2.40 3.91 22.66
N VAL A 48 -3.14 4.99 22.43
CA VAL A 48 -4.54 5.12 22.81
C VAL A 48 -5.37 5.63 21.64
N LEU A 49 -6.65 5.26 21.63
CA LEU A 49 -7.60 5.73 20.64
C LEU A 49 -8.38 6.92 21.21
N VAL A 50 -8.07 8.13 20.73
CA VAL A 50 -8.74 9.37 21.14
C VAL A 50 -9.99 9.66 20.30
N GLU A 51 -10.05 9.15 19.06
CA GLU A 51 -11.20 9.28 18.16
C GLU A 51 -11.46 7.98 17.41
N HIS A 52 -12.73 7.67 17.09
CA HIS A 52 -13.08 6.44 16.37
C HIS A 52 -12.93 6.59 14.84
N THR A 53 -11.74 6.98 14.39
CA THR A 53 -11.37 7.11 12.97
C THR A 53 -9.96 6.57 12.75
N ALA A 54 -9.54 6.38 11.49
CA ALA A 54 -8.17 6.00 11.16
C ALA A 54 -7.14 6.94 11.83
N TRP A 55 -7.41 8.24 11.93
CA TRP A 55 -6.47 9.21 12.48
C TRP A 55 -6.56 9.38 14.00
N GLY A 56 -7.44 8.66 14.68
CA GLY A 56 -7.68 8.83 16.10
C GLY A 56 -6.66 8.16 17.02
N TRP A 57 -5.58 7.60 16.51
CA TRP A 57 -4.52 7.00 17.33
C TRP A 57 -3.52 8.07 17.78
N ALA A 58 -3.19 8.05 19.06
CA ALA A 58 -2.16 8.91 19.63
C ALA A 58 -1.29 8.14 20.64
N CYS A 59 -0.07 8.61 20.86
CA CYS A 59 0.73 8.18 21.99
C CYS A 59 0.30 8.95 23.24
N HIS A 60 -0.02 8.25 24.32
CA HIS A 60 -0.27 8.87 25.61
C HIS A 60 1.07 9.24 26.27
N THR A 61 1.20 10.51 26.63
CA THR A 61 2.39 11.08 27.28
C THR A 61 2.05 11.64 28.65
N ARG A 62 3.06 12.03 29.43
CA ARG A 62 2.85 12.70 30.72
C ARG A 62 2.14 14.06 30.60
N SER A 63 2.22 14.70 29.43
CA SER A 63 1.68 16.04 29.18
C SER A 63 0.42 16.05 28.31
N GLY A 64 -0.07 14.88 27.88
CA GLY A 64 -1.26 14.76 27.02
C GLY A 64 -1.08 13.69 25.95
N TYR A 65 -1.33 14.06 24.70
CA TYR A 65 -1.29 13.15 23.55
C TYR A 65 -0.34 13.69 22.49
N GLU A 66 0.40 12.78 21.85
CA GLU A 66 1.26 13.08 20.70
C GLU A 66 0.79 12.26 19.50
N ASP A 67 0.86 12.85 18.31
CA ASP A 67 0.49 12.16 17.07
C ASP A 67 1.43 10.99 16.79
N ILE A 68 0.88 9.91 16.24
CA ILE A 68 1.69 8.80 15.74
C ILE A 68 2.07 9.05 14.29
N ASP A 69 3.37 9.10 13.99
CA ASP A 69 3.85 8.95 12.61
C ASP A 69 3.70 7.48 12.19
N VAL A 70 2.52 7.16 11.66
CA VAL A 70 2.15 5.80 11.22
C VAL A 70 3.11 5.29 10.14
N GLY A 71 3.65 6.18 9.30
CA GLY A 71 4.64 5.83 8.29
C GLY A 71 5.97 5.41 8.93
N ALA A 72 6.45 6.16 9.92
CA ALA A 72 7.62 5.78 10.70
C ALA A 72 7.40 4.47 11.47
N ALA A 73 6.21 4.26 12.03
CA ALA A 73 5.84 2.99 12.65
C ALA A 73 6.00 1.81 11.67
N CYS A 74 5.50 1.95 10.43
CA CYS A 74 5.71 0.94 9.39
C CYS A 74 7.19 0.67 9.08
N ARG A 75 7.99 1.73 8.90
CA ARG A 75 9.42 1.58 8.60
C ARG A 75 10.18 0.85 9.72
N GLN A 76 9.85 1.15 10.98
CA GLN A 76 10.45 0.52 12.15
C GLN A 76 10.00 -0.93 12.30
N GLN A 77 8.68 -1.18 12.31
CA GLN A 77 8.09 -2.50 12.53
C GLN A 77 8.56 -3.54 11.53
N TYR A 78 8.65 -3.18 10.24
CA TYR A 78 9.05 -4.08 9.18
C TYR A 78 10.52 -3.95 8.79
N SER A 79 11.30 -3.12 9.48
CA SER A 79 12.72 -2.82 9.15
C SER A 79 12.93 -2.49 7.67
N ASN A 80 11.96 -1.78 7.07
CA ASN A 80 11.94 -1.46 5.65
C ASN A 80 11.86 0.06 5.46
N PRO A 81 12.92 0.73 4.97
CA PRO A 81 12.92 2.18 4.80
C PRO A 81 11.93 2.68 3.74
N ASN A 82 11.51 1.82 2.82
CA ASN A 82 10.54 2.14 1.77
C ASN A 82 9.10 1.82 2.19
N ALA A 83 8.88 1.29 3.40
CA ALA A 83 7.52 1.05 3.88
C ALA A 83 6.80 2.37 4.17
N TYR A 84 5.52 2.43 3.79
CA TYR A 84 4.63 3.54 4.08
C TYR A 84 3.28 3.03 4.57
N ALA A 85 2.55 3.89 5.26
CA ALA A 85 1.27 3.56 5.86
C ALA A 85 0.10 3.98 4.95
N ARG A 86 -0.97 3.19 4.94
CA ARG A 86 -2.22 3.51 4.28
C ARG A 86 -3.41 3.07 5.13
N ALA A 87 -4.36 3.96 5.35
CA ALA A 87 -5.66 3.61 5.92
C ALA A 87 -6.57 3.06 4.83
N LYS A 88 -7.09 1.83 5.00
CA LYS A 88 -8.03 1.23 4.04
C LYS A 88 -9.45 1.78 4.19
N ASN A 89 -9.83 2.20 5.39
CA ASN A 89 -11.13 2.77 5.69
C ASN A 89 -10.98 3.95 6.67
N PRO A 90 -11.26 5.19 6.25
CA PRO A 90 -11.07 6.37 7.11
C PRO A 90 -11.91 6.35 8.39
N ASN A 91 -13.02 5.62 8.42
CA ASN A 91 -13.93 5.51 9.56
C ASN A 91 -13.62 4.31 10.47
N ASP A 92 -12.54 3.59 10.23
CA ASP A 92 -12.14 2.44 11.03
C ASP A 92 -10.70 2.63 11.53
N PRO A 93 -10.49 2.82 12.85
CA PRO A 93 -9.17 3.01 13.44
C PRO A 93 -8.22 1.83 13.22
N TYR A 94 -8.73 0.62 12.96
CA TYR A 94 -7.92 -0.58 12.78
C TYR A 94 -7.60 -0.89 11.32
N SER A 95 -7.97 0.01 10.40
CA SER A 95 -7.83 -0.22 8.95
C SER A 95 -6.45 0.12 8.36
N TRP A 96 -5.50 0.51 9.21
CA TRP A 96 -4.14 0.82 8.78
C TRP A 96 -3.38 -0.42 8.32
N VAL A 97 -2.67 -0.26 7.21
CA VAL A 97 -1.73 -1.25 6.71
C VAL A 97 -0.41 -0.60 6.31
N CYS A 98 0.67 -1.36 6.45
CA CYS A 98 1.96 -1.06 5.87
C CYS A 98 2.05 -1.67 4.47
N ILE A 99 2.57 -0.89 3.54
CA ILE A 99 2.78 -1.26 2.14
C ILE A 99 4.20 -0.88 1.72
N SER A 100 4.77 -1.61 0.76
CA SER A 100 6.07 -1.29 0.16
C SER A 100 6.08 -1.66 -1.32
N ASP A 101 6.73 -0.85 -2.14
CA ASP A 101 6.94 -1.10 -3.57
C ASP A 101 8.15 -2.01 -3.83
#